data_AF-A0AAU6Q408-F1
#
_entry.id   AF-A0AAU6Q408-F1
#
_cell.length_a   1.000
_cell.length_b   1.000
_cell.length_c   1.000
_cell.angle_alpha   90.00
_cell.angle_beta   90.00
_cell.angle_gamma   90.00
#
_symmetry.space_group_name_H-M   'P 1'
#
loop_
_entity.id
_entity.type
_entity.pdbx_description
1 polymer ?
#
loop_
_entity_poly.entity_id
_entity_poly.type
_entity_poly.pdbx_seq_one_letter_code
_entity_poly.pdbx_strand_id
1 'polypeptide(L)'
;MQDTVQSVTYRGFEIYLSDPKRRMVCSYMISELRFPCRDIAHGQQIIDAHLERAAQPRKPGEVRILAADVRVTNGLSASACRYRSERARNQNRKGGKFAKEVRL
;
A
#
# COMPACT_ATOMS: atom_id res chain seq x y z
N MET A 1 24.80 26.93 17.21
CA MET A 1 24.43 25.62 16.65
C MET A 1 22.91 25.55 16.67
N GLN A 2 22.26 25.64 15.51
CA GLN A 2 20.81 25.51 15.40
C GLN A 2 20.51 24.02 15.36
N ASP A 3 19.85 23.50 16.40
CA ASP A 3 19.32 22.15 16.41
C ASP A 3 18.33 22.03 15.25
N THR A 4 18.76 21.40 14.16
CA THR A 4 17.85 21.04 13.07
C THR A 4 16.89 20.01 13.63
N VAL A 5 15.70 20.43 14.04
CA VAL A 5 14.65 19.53 14.51
C VAL A 5 14.27 18.62 13.33
N GLN A 6 14.80 17.40 13.33
CA GLN A 6 14.64 16.45 12.22
C GLN A 6 13.23 15.84 12.18
N SER A 7 12.58 15.73 13.35
CA SER A 7 11.19 15.30 13.47
C SER A 7 10.50 15.92 14.69
N VAL A 8 9.18 16.03 14.59
CA VAL A 8 8.28 16.52 15.64
C VAL A 8 7.08 15.59 15.74
N THR A 9 6.75 15.14 16.95
CA THR A 9 5.54 14.38 17.21
C THR A 9 4.38 15.32 17.57
N TYR A 10 3.23 15.16 16.92
CA TYR A 10 2.01 15.93 17.21
C TYR A 10 0.79 15.01 17.20
N ARG A 11 0.05 14.96 18.33
CA ARG A 11 -1.19 14.15 18.49
C ARG A 11 -1.04 12.68 18.11
N GLY A 12 0.15 12.11 18.36
CA GLY A 12 0.48 10.73 18.02
C GLY A 12 0.92 10.50 16.58
N PHE A 13 1.07 11.56 15.78
CA PHE A 13 1.62 11.52 14.43
C PHE A 13 3.06 12.06 14.40
N GLU A 14 3.92 11.50 13.56
CA GLU A 14 5.28 12.01 13.36
C GLU A 14 5.39 12.85 12.08
N ILE A 15 5.81 14.11 12.23
CA ILE A 15 6.17 15.01 11.14
C ILE A 15 7.70 15.04 11.04
N TYR A 16 8.25 14.59 9.93
CA TYR A 16 9.70 14.54 9.72
C TYR A 16 10.13 15.28 8.46
N LEU A 17 11.37 15.77 8.46
CA LEU A 17 11.97 16.38 7.27
C LEU A 17 12.16 15.31 6.20
N SER A 18 11.57 15.52 5.02
CA SER A 18 11.69 14.61 3.89
C SER A 18 13.14 14.59 3.40
N ASP A 19 13.67 13.40 3.12
CA ASP A 19 15.06 13.23 2.73
C ASP A 19 15.37 14.08 1.48
N PRO A 20 16.33 15.03 1.52
CA PRO A 20 16.64 15.92 0.41
C PRO A 20 17.03 15.17 -0.87
N LYS A 21 17.50 13.91 -0.77
CA LYS A 21 17.79 13.06 -1.93
C LYS A 21 16.54 12.72 -2.76
N ARG A 22 15.34 12.77 -2.17
CA ARG A 22 14.09 12.41 -2.85
C ARG A 22 13.52 13.50 -3.75
N ARG A 23 14.16 14.68 -3.86
CA ARG A 23 13.72 15.82 -4.69
C ARG A 23 12.21 16.08 -4.60
N MET A 24 11.67 16.01 -3.39
CA MET A 24 10.25 16.22 -3.14
C MET A 24 9.97 17.74 -3.14
N VAL A 25 8.80 18.13 -3.66
CA VAL A 25 8.36 19.54 -3.69
C VAL A 25 8.14 20.10 -2.27
N CYS A 26 7.89 19.21 -1.30
CA CYS A 26 7.60 19.54 0.09
C CYS A 26 8.71 19.06 1.02
N SER A 27 9.18 19.94 1.90
CA SER A 27 10.29 19.70 2.82
C SER A 27 9.95 18.74 3.96
N TYR A 28 8.67 18.55 4.31
CA TYR A 28 8.26 17.69 5.42
C TYR A 28 7.22 16.65 4.99
N MET A 29 7.09 15.58 5.77
CA MET A 29 6.11 14.51 5.57
C MET A 29 5.52 14.04 6.89
N ILE A 30 4.23 13.71 6.89
CA ILE A 30 3.53 13.05 8.00
C ILE A 30 3.63 11.53 7.80
N SER A 31 4.22 10.82 8.75
CA SER A 31 4.56 9.39 8.64
C SER A 31 3.34 8.49 8.41
N GLU A 32 2.33 8.60 9.27
CA GLU A 32 1.18 7.70 9.26
C GLU A 32 0.23 7.99 8.09
N LEU A 33 0.08 9.27 7.72
CA LEU A 33 -0.77 9.70 6.62
C LEU A 33 -0.06 9.63 5.26
N ARG A 34 1.26 9.45 5.25
CA ARG A 34 2.13 9.54 4.06
C ARG A 34 1.86 10.80 3.23
N PHE A 35 1.56 11.90 3.90
CA PHE A 35 1.12 13.14 3.25
C PHE A 35 2.25 14.18 3.28
N PRO A 36 2.59 14.81 2.15
CA PRO A 36 3.62 15.85 2.10
C PRO A 36 3.12 17.18 2.67
N CYS A 37 3.95 17.87 3.45
CA CYS A 37 3.66 19.20 4.00
C CYS A 37 4.83 20.18 3.81
N ARG A 38 4.49 21.47 3.72
CA ARG A 38 5.46 22.54 3.44
C ARG A 38 6.32 22.87 4.66
N ASP A 39 5.69 22.94 5.83
CA ASP A 39 6.28 23.19 7.14
C ASP A 39 5.56 22.39 8.23
N ILE A 40 6.05 22.49 9.47
CA ILE A 40 5.49 21.78 10.63
C ILE A 40 4.05 22.26 10.92
N ALA A 41 3.79 23.57 10.82
CA ALA A 41 2.46 24.14 11.05
C ALA A 41 1.41 23.62 10.06
N HIS A 42 1.75 23.53 8.76
CA HIS A 42 0.89 22.92 7.75
C HIS A 42 0.69 21.42 8.02
N GLY A 43 1.71 20.72 8.52
CA GLY A 43 1.59 19.33 8.96
C GLY A 43 0.56 19.16 10.09
N GLN A 44 0.60 20.04 11.10
CA GLN A 44 -0.37 20.04 12.21
C GLN A 44 -1.81 20.30 11.72
N GLN A 45 -2.00 21.27 10.82
CA GLN A 45 -3.32 21.55 10.22
C GLN A 45 -3.89 20.34 9.46
N ILE A 46 -3.06 19.60 8.73
CA ILE A 46 -3.48 18.38 8.01
C ILE A 46 -3.90 17.29 9.01
N ILE A 47 -3.15 17.12 10.10
CA ILE A 47 -3.47 16.16 11.18
C ILE A 47 -4.80 16.53 11.83
N ASP A 48 -5.01 17.80 12.17
CA ASP A 48 -6.25 18.27 12.79
C ASP A 48 -7.45 18.05 11.86
N ALA A 49 -7.34 18.43 10.59
CA ALA A 49 -8.39 18.17 9.60
C ALA A 49 -8.68 16.68 9.40
N HIS A 50 -7.64 15.82 9.50
CA HIS A 50 -7.82 14.37 9.43
C HIS A 50 -8.61 13.83 10.63
N LEU A 51 -8.26 14.27 11.83
CA LEU A 51 -8.93 13.86 13.07
C LEU A 51 -10.37 14.38 13.12
N GLU A 52 -10.62 15.61 12.70
CA GLU A 52 -11.97 16.18 12.59
C GLU A 52 -12.86 15.39 11.64
N ARG A 53 -12.34 15.01 10.46
CA ARG A 53 -13.06 14.15 9.50
C ARG A 53 -13.31 12.75 10.07
N ALA A 54 -12.39 12.22 10.86
CA ALA A 54 -12.55 10.91 11.49
C ALA A 54 -13.59 10.93 12.63
N ALA A 55 -13.73 12.06 13.32
CA ALA A 55 -14.66 12.24 14.43
C ALA A 55 -16.12 12.47 13.99
N GLN A 56 -16.35 12.89 12.74
CA GLN A 56 -17.72 13.11 12.25
C GLN A 56 -18.47 11.77 12.10
N PRO A 57 -19.69 11.64 12.66
CA PRO A 57 -20.52 10.47 12.45
C PRO A 57 -20.88 10.36 10.98
N ARG A 58 -20.68 9.17 10.40
CA ARG A 58 -20.95 8.92 8.99
C ARG A 58 -22.43 9.13 8.70
N LYS A 59 -22.74 9.82 7.59
CA LYS A 59 -24.14 9.93 7.16
C LYS A 59 -24.63 8.57 6.69
N PRO A 60 -25.87 8.17 7.02
CA PRO A 60 -26.46 6.94 6.48
C PRO A 60 -26.40 6.98 4.95
N GLY A 61 -25.79 5.96 4.33
CA GLY A 61 -25.67 5.85 2.86
C GLY A 61 -24.37 6.38 2.25
N GLU A 62 -23.44 6.91 3.03
CA GLU A 62 -22.14 7.37 2.52
C GLU A 62 -21.19 6.19 2.21
N VAL A 63 -20.75 6.07 0.95
CA VAL A 63 -19.82 5.03 0.49
C VAL A 63 -18.42 5.61 0.33
N ARG A 64 -17.42 5.06 1.04
CA ARG A 64 -16.00 5.36 0.78
C ARG A 64 -15.39 4.32 -0.15
N ILE A 65 -14.90 4.75 -1.30
CA ILE A 65 -14.04 3.93 -2.15
C ILE A 65 -12.61 4.04 -1.60
N LEU A 66 -12.16 2.99 -0.91
CA LEU A 66 -10.78 2.85 -0.49
C LEU A 66 -10.03 2.15 -1.63
N ALA A 67 -9.26 2.92 -2.41
CA ALA A 67 -8.29 2.34 -3.32
C ALA A 67 -7.10 1.83 -2.49
N ALA A 68 -7.26 0.64 -1.92
CA ALA A 68 -6.13 -0.10 -1.38
C ALA A 68 -5.42 -0.76 -2.57
N ASP A 69 -4.12 -0.52 -2.70
CA ASP A 69 -3.24 -1.39 -3.51
C ASP A 69 -3.13 -2.71 -2.76
N VAL A 70 -4.19 -3.52 -2.82
CA VAL A 70 -4.15 -4.87 -2.31
C VAL A 70 -3.21 -5.58 -3.27
N ARG A 71 -2.00 -5.86 -2.82
CA ARG A 71 -1.06 -6.76 -3.50
C ARG A 71 -1.62 -8.19 -3.54
N VAL A 72 -2.83 -8.38 -4.06
CA VAL A 72 -3.32 -9.65 -4.61
C VAL A 72 -2.72 -9.80 -6.01
N THR A 73 -1.40 -9.64 -6.12
CA THR A 73 -0.68 -10.05 -7.32
C THR A 73 -0.25 -11.50 -7.15
N ASN A 74 -1.23 -12.39 -6.94
CA ASN A 74 -1.07 -13.80 -7.27
C ASN A 74 -2.35 -14.29 -7.97
N GLY A 75 -2.86 -13.49 -8.91
CA GLY A 75 -3.60 -14.06 -10.02
C GLY A 75 -2.67 -15.05 -10.70
N LEU A 76 -2.94 -16.34 -10.55
CA LEU A 76 -2.18 -17.37 -11.24
C LEU A 76 -2.25 -17.07 -12.74
N SER A 77 -1.10 -16.99 -13.40
CA SER A 77 -1.06 -16.86 -14.85
C SER A 77 -1.86 -17.98 -15.50
N ALA A 78 -2.36 -17.77 -16.72
CA ALA A 78 -3.12 -18.79 -17.44
C ALA A 78 -2.34 -20.12 -17.61
N SER A 79 -1.00 -20.07 -17.60
CA SER A 79 -0.16 -21.28 -17.56
C SER A 79 -0.17 -21.97 -16.20
N ALA A 80 -0.11 -21.21 -15.10
CA ALA A 80 -0.16 -21.76 -13.74
C ALA A 80 -1.55 -22.36 -13.42
N CYS A 81 -2.64 -21.74 -13.88
CA CYS A 81 -3.99 -22.31 -13.80
C CYS A 81 -4.10 -23.62 -14.60
N ARG A 82 -3.59 -23.66 -15.84
CA ARG A 82 -3.57 -24.88 -16.66
C ARG A 82 -2.77 -25.99 -15.99
N TYR A 83 -1.57 -25.70 -15.50
CA TYR A 83 -0.72 -26.67 -14.83
C TYR A 83 -1.39 -27.29 -13.59
N ARG A 84 -2.07 -26.47 -12.76
CA ARG A 84 -2.83 -26.98 -11.61
C ARG A 84 -3.97 -27.90 -12.02
N SER A 85 -4.73 -27.52 -13.07
CA SER A 85 -5.82 -28.33 -13.59
C SER A 85 -5.33 -29.67 -14.16
N GLU A 86 -4.20 -29.66 -14.89
CA GLU A 86 -3.56 -30.85 -15.45
C GLU A 86 -3.03 -31.79 -14.36
N ARG A 87 -2.37 -31.25 -13.32
CA ARG A 87 -1.96 -32.03 -12.14
C ARG A 87 -3.12 -32.65 -11.38
N ALA A 88 -4.22 -31.91 -11.19
CA ALA A 88 -5.42 -32.44 -10.52
C ALA A 88 -6.04 -33.62 -11.29
N ARG A 89 -5.80 -33.71 -12.59
CA ARG A 89 -6.22 -34.83 -13.47
C ARG A 89 -5.14 -35.90 -13.64
N ASN A 90 -4.02 -35.82 -12.91
CA ASN A 90 -2.83 -36.68 -13.06
C ASN A 90 -2.20 -36.66 -14.48
N GLN A 91 -2.53 -35.67 -15.30
CA GLN A 91 -2.05 -35.53 -16.68
C GLN A 91 -0.80 -34.67 -16.73
N ASN A 92 0.33 -35.20 -16.29
CA ASN A 92 1.59 -34.47 -16.30
C ASN A 92 2.18 -34.37 -17.72
N ARG A 93 2.55 -33.16 -18.16
CA ARG A 93 3.26 -32.96 -19.43
C ARG A 93 4.77 -33.20 -19.27
N LYS A 94 5.39 -33.87 -20.24
CA LYS A 94 6.85 -33.96 -20.41
C LYS A 94 7.21 -33.46 -21.81
N GLY A 95 8.03 -32.42 -21.92
CA GLY A 95 8.42 -31.83 -23.21
C GLY A 95 7.26 -31.23 -24.01
N GLY A 96 6.28 -30.61 -23.34
CA GLY A 96 5.13 -29.95 -23.99
C GLY A 96 3.97 -30.87 -24.40
N LYS A 97 4.14 -32.19 -24.33
CA LYS A 97 3.10 -33.20 -24.60
C LYS A 97 2.67 -33.88 -23.29
N PHE A 98 1.41 -34.32 -23.20
CA PHE A 98 0.97 -35.15 -22.08
C PHE A 98 1.77 -36.45 -22.08
N ALA A 99 2.31 -36.84 -20.91
CA ALA A 99 2.96 -38.12 -20.77
C ALA A 99 1.92 -39.23 -21.02
N LYS A 100 2.29 -40.27 -21.77
CA LYS A 100 1.44 -41.46 -21.91
C LYS A 100 1.23 -42.05 -20.51
N GLU A 101 -0.02 -42.35 -20.15
CA GLU A 101 -0.33 -43.09 -18.92
C GLU A 101 0.50 -44.37 -18.89
N VAL A 102 1.40 -44.49 -17.92
CA VAL A 102 2.03 -45.77 -17.60
C VAL A 102 1.01 -46.50 -16.76
N ARG A 103 0.20 -47.36 -17.38
CA ARG A 103 -0.60 -48.35 -16.64
C ARG A 103 0.40 -49.30 -15.99
N LEU A 104 0.50 -49.22 -14.66
CA LEU A 104 1.07 -50.28 -13.84
C LEU A 104 0.06 -51.44 -13.78
#